data_AF-A0A6S7IH03-F1
#
_entry.id   AF-A0A6S7IH03-F1
#
_cell.length_a   1.000
_cell.length_b   1.000
_cell.length_c   1.000
_cell.angle_alpha   90.00
_cell.angle_beta   90.00
_cell.angle_gamma   90.00
#
_symmetry.space_group_name_H-M   'P 1'
#
loop_
_entity.id
_entity.type
_entity.pdbx_description
1 polymer ?
#
loop_
_entity_poly.entity_id
_entity_poly.type
_entity_poly.pdbx_seq_one_letter_code
_entity_poly.pdbx_strand_id
1 'polypeptide(L)'
;MDSFNEDLKVLDLNDDYDLSVLIDKYENTLKETLQQHAPQKRRIITLRPLSPWYNEEIGQEKRNRRKLERRWRASGLCIDRQLYVKQCETVNAMIKNAKTTYYSSVISSNAHNQKVLISMVDKLLHRKPEKRYPTASSTTELVNKFADFFSNKIAIIWKELAIDSSHCDQRNQEEEYAQCVKFINFQEVTEHEIENVIDKVGKKSCELEQFPQKSFKVVRRLSYL
;
A
#
# COMPACT_ATOMS: atom_id res chain seq x y z
N MET A 1 -10.93 -39.35 -20.76
CA MET A 1 -12.36 -39.32 -21.10
C MET A 1 -12.99 -40.67 -20.85
N ASP A 2 -12.31 -41.77 -21.18
CA ASP A 2 -12.84 -43.13 -21.01
C ASP A 2 -13.15 -43.49 -19.54
N SER A 3 -12.32 -43.08 -18.57
CA SER A 3 -12.55 -43.33 -17.14
C SER A 3 -13.82 -42.67 -16.56
N PHE A 4 -14.17 -41.47 -17.03
CA PHE A 4 -15.39 -40.79 -16.58
C PHE A 4 -16.65 -41.50 -17.11
N ASN A 5 -16.59 -41.95 -18.37
CA ASN A 5 -17.68 -42.70 -18.98
C ASN A 5 -17.81 -44.12 -18.39
N GLU A 6 -16.73 -44.73 -17.92
CA GLU A 6 -16.80 -45.99 -17.19
C GLU A 6 -17.46 -45.83 -15.82
N ASP A 7 -17.12 -44.79 -15.07
CA ASP A 7 -17.74 -44.53 -13.76
C ASP A 7 -19.23 -44.15 -13.88
N LEU A 8 -19.65 -43.56 -15.01
CA LEU A 8 -21.07 -43.31 -15.32
C LEU A 8 -21.87 -44.58 -15.65
N LYS A 9 -21.22 -45.66 -16.12
CA LYS A 9 -21.90 -46.94 -16.37
C LYS A 9 -22.28 -47.69 -15.10
N VAL A 10 -21.79 -47.23 -13.93
CA VAL A 10 -22.20 -47.73 -12.61
C VAL A 10 -23.65 -47.30 -12.27
N LEU A 11 -24.24 -46.35 -13.02
CA LEU A 11 -25.67 -46.06 -12.95
C LEU A 11 -26.50 -47.23 -13.48
N ASP A 12 -26.77 -48.19 -12.60
CA ASP A 12 -27.78 -49.23 -12.82
C ASP A 12 -29.16 -48.66 -12.52
N LEU A 13 -29.82 -48.14 -13.56
CA LEU A 13 -31.17 -47.57 -13.52
C LEU A 13 -32.19 -48.67 -13.89
N ASN A 14 -32.41 -49.63 -13.00
CA ASN A 14 -33.44 -50.64 -13.20
C ASN A 14 -34.84 -50.03 -13.00
N ASP A 15 -35.80 -50.41 -13.86
CA ASP A 15 -37.17 -49.87 -13.95
C ASP A 15 -38.10 -50.27 -12.78
N ASP A 16 -37.57 -50.95 -11.75
CA ASP A 16 -38.35 -51.52 -10.63
C ASP A 16 -38.44 -50.59 -9.40
N TYR A 17 -37.87 -49.39 -9.48
CA TYR A 17 -37.83 -48.40 -8.40
C TYR A 17 -38.78 -47.22 -8.66
N ASP A 18 -39.30 -46.61 -7.58
CA ASP A 18 -40.05 -45.35 -7.65
C ASP A 18 -39.23 -44.25 -8.34
N LEU A 19 -39.90 -43.43 -9.16
CA LEU A 19 -39.25 -42.42 -10.01
C LEU A 19 -38.44 -41.42 -9.17
N SER A 20 -38.90 -41.11 -7.95
CA SER A 20 -38.17 -40.22 -7.04
C SER A 20 -36.80 -40.79 -6.65
N VAL A 21 -36.75 -42.08 -6.33
CA VAL A 21 -35.54 -42.82 -5.93
C VAL A 21 -34.56 -42.91 -7.10
N LEU A 22 -35.08 -43.06 -8.32
CA LEU A 22 -34.26 -43.11 -9.54
C LEU A 22 -33.58 -41.77 -9.82
N ILE A 23 -34.32 -40.67 -9.65
CA ILE A 23 -33.80 -39.30 -9.81
C ILE A 23 -32.72 -39.02 -8.77
N ASP A 24 -32.96 -39.37 -7.50
CA ASP A 24 -31.98 -39.16 -6.43
C ASP A 24 -30.70 -39.97 -6.67
N LYS A 25 -30.81 -41.23 -7.11
CA LYS A 25 -29.66 -42.07 -7.44
C LYS A 25 -28.85 -41.48 -8.60
N TYR A 26 -29.54 -40.99 -9.63
CA TYR A 26 -28.91 -40.32 -10.76
C TYR A 26 -28.15 -39.06 -10.31
N GLU A 27 -28.81 -38.18 -9.56
CA GLU A 27 -28.20 -36.94 -9.09
C GLU A 27 -27.00 -37.16 -8.18
N ASN A 28 -27.08 -38.13 -7.27
CA ASN A 28 -26.00 -38.42 -6.33
C ASN A 28 -24.81 -39.03 -7.05
N THR A 29 -25.02 -40.01 -7.93
CA THR A 29 -23.94 -40.63 -8.71
C THR A 29 -23.26 -39.61 -9.62
N LEU A 30 -24.04 -38.70 -10.23
CA LEU A 30 -23.48 -37.61 -11.05
C LEU A 30 -22.67 -36.63 -10.21
N LYS A 31 -23.14 -36.25 -9.02
CA LYS A 31 -22.38 -35.38 -8.10
C LYS A 31 -21.08 -36.03 -7.64
N GLU A 32 -21.10 -37.31 -7.28
CA GLU A 32 -19.92 -38.06 -6.82
C GLU A 32 -18.88 -38.20 -7.92
N THR A 33 -19.28 -38.64 -9.12
CA THR A 33 -18.39 -38.75 -10.28
C THR A 33 -17.84 -37.40 -10.70
N LEU A 34 -18.66 -36.34 -10.69
CA LEU A 34 -18.19 -34.98 -10.95
C LEU A 34 -17.16 -34.53 -9.90
N GLN A 35 -17.39 -34.84 -8.63
CA GLN A 35 -16.48 -34.47 -7.56
C GLN A 35 -15.15 -35.24 -7.62
N GLN A 36 -15.17 -36.50 -8.07
CA GLN A 36 -13.97 -37.32 -8.26
C GLN A 36 -13.11 -36.82 -9.43
N HIS A 37 -13.72 -36.57 -10.58
CA HIS A 37 -12.98 -36.22 -11.81
C HIS A 37 -12.74 -34.72 -11.97
N ALA A 38 -13.62 -33.89 -11.44
CA ALA A 38 -13.58 -32.44 -11.54
C ALA A 38 -13.93 -31.77 -10.21
N PRO A 39 -13.16 -32.03 -9.12
CA PRO A 39 -13.43 -31.46 -7.82
C PRO A 39 -13.49 -29.93 -7.90
N GLN A 40 -14.52 -29.35 -7.29
CA GLN A 40 -14.66 -27.89 -7.26
C GLN A 40 -13.52 -27.28 -6.45
N LYS A 41 -12.54 -26.70 -7.16
CA LYS A 41 -11.42 -25.98 -6.53
C LYS A 41 -11.74 -24.50 -6.49
N ARG A 42 -11.80 -23.93 -5.28
CA ARG A 42 -11.82 -22.48 -5.10
C ARG A 42 -10.43 -21.94 -5.43
N ARG A 43 -10.36 -20.93 -6.29
CA ARG A 43 -9.13 -20.23 -6.63
C ARG A 43 -9.31 -18.75 -6.32
N ILE A 44 -8.31 -18.16 -5.70
CA ILE A 44 -8.26 -16.72 -5.50
C ILE A 44 -7.84 -16.11 -6.85
N ILE A 45 -8.72 -15.29 -7.43
CA ILE A 45 -8.42 -14.54 -8.63
C ILE A 45 -8.01 -13.14 -8.20
N THR A 46 -6.73 -12.80 -8.36
CA THR A 46 -6.26 -11.43 -8.15
C THR A 46 -6.68 -10.57 -9.33
N LEU A 47 -7.70 -9.75 -9.15
CA LEU A 47 -8.06 -8.71 -10.11
C LEU A 47 -6.97 -7.64 -10.12
N ARG A 48 -6.25 -7.51 -11.24
CA ARG A 48 -5.28 -6.44 -11.43
C ARG A 48 -5.90 -5.38 -12.32
N PRO A 49 -6.07 -4.14 -11.84
CA PRO A 49 -6.56 -3.06 -12.67
C PRO A 49 -5.61 -2.85 -13.86
N LEU A 50 -6.17 -2.49 -15.00
CA LEU A 50 -5.36 -2.13 -16.16
C LEU A 50 -4.50 -0.92 -15.81
N SER A 51 -3.27 -0.92 -16.31
CA SER A 51 -2.42 0.25 -16.18
C SER A 51 -3.07 1.44 -16.90
N PRO A 52 -3.13 2.64 -16.29
CA PRO A 52 -3.83 3.79 -16.88
C PRO A 52 -3.33 4.22 -18.26
N TRP A 53 -2.07 3.93 -18.57
CA TRP A 53 -1.43 4.24 -19.86
C TRP A 53 -1.58 3.10 -20.89
N TYR A 54 -2.22 1.98 -20.55
CA TYR A 54 -2.34 0.83 -21.44
C TYR A 54 -3.57 1.00 -22.35
N ASN A 55 -3.35 0.94 -23.66
CA ASN A 55 -4.40 1.00 -24.66
C ASN A 55 -4.51 -0.34 -25.44
N GLU A 56 -5.63 -0.54 -26.14
CA GLU A 56 -5.87 -1.77 -26.90
C GLU A 56 -4.89 -1.91 -28.09
N GLU A 57 -4.42 -0.80 -28.65
CA GLU A 57 -3.44 -0.76 -29.73
C GLU A 57 -2.10 -1.40 -29.32
N ILE A 58 -1.54 -1.03 -28.15
CA ILE A 58 -0.38 -1.70 -27.55
C ILE A 58 -0.69 -3.18 -27.31
N GLY A 59 -1.93 -3.51 -26.96
CA GLY A 59 -2.41 -4.88 -26.82
C GLY A 59 -2.32 -5.68 -28.12
N GLN A 60 -2.75 -5.10 -29.24
CA GLN A 60 -2.66 -5.68 -30.58
C GLN A 60 -1.20 -5.87 -31.00
N GLU A 61 -0.35 -4.86 -30.82
CA GLU A 61 1.06 -4.94 -31.21
C GLU A 61 1.85 -5.93 -30.35
N LYS A 62 1.49 -6.09 -29.07
CA LYS A 62 2.02 -7.17 -28.21
C LYS A 62 1.55 -8.55 -28.64
N ARG A 63 0.31 -8.68 -29.13
CA ARG A 63 -0.19 -9.95 -29.73
C ARG A 63 0.59 -10.28 -30.99
N ASN A 64 0.84 -9.30 -31.85
CA ASN A 64 1.65 -9.45 -33.06
C ASN A 64 3.08 -9.86 -32.72
N ARG A 65 3.71 -9.20 -31.73
CA ARG A 65 5.04 -9.59 -31.22
C ARG A 65 5.10 -11.07 -30.82
N ARG A 66 4.11 -11.55 -30.05
CA ARG A 66 4.02 -12.97 -29.66
C ARG A 66 3.79 -13.92 -30.84
N LYS A 67 3.12 -13.46 -31.90
CA LYS A 67 2.92 -14.24 -33.14
C LYS A 67 4.24 -14.39 -33.89
N LEU A 68 4.97 -13.30 -34.09
CA LEU A 68 6.28 -13.31 -34.75
C LEU A 68 7.32 -14.08 -33.95
N GLU A 69 7.31 -13.97 -32.62
CA GLU A 69 8.18 -14.74 -31.74
C GLU A 69 7.97 -16.25 -31.91
N ARG A 70 6.70 -16.69 -31.90
CA ARG A 70 6.36 -18.10 -32.14
C ARG A 70 6.79 -18.57 -33.53
N ARG A 71 6.58 -17.74 -34.56
CA ARG A 71 7.01 -18.06 -35.92
C ARG A 71 8.52 -18.22 -36.00
N TRP A 72 9.28 -17.28 -35.44
CA TRP A 72 10.75 -17.36 -35.38
C TRP A 72 11.24 -18.59 -34.62
N ARG A 73 10.63 -18.93 -33.46
CA ARG A 73 11.01 -20.14 -32.72
C ARG A 73 10.73 -21.42 -33.50
N ALA A 74 9.69 -21.45 -34.33
CA ALA A 74 9.34 -22.61 -35.14
C ALA A 74 10.22 -22.72 -36.41
N SER A 75 10.49 -21.61 -37.09
CA SER A 75 11.23 -21.62 -38.37
C SER A 75 12.75 -21.57 -38.21
N GLY A 76 13.26 -20.93 -37.14
CA GLY A 76 14.69 -20.68 -36.93
C GLY A 76 15.33 -19.70 -37.92
N LEU A 77 14.55 -19.10 -38.83
CA LEU A 77 15.08 -18.26 -39.92
C LEU A 77 15.51 -16.87 -39.44
N CYS A 78 16.57 -16.33 -40.04
CA CYS A 78 17.08 -14.98 -39.75
C CYS A 78 16.04 -13.89 -40.07
N ILE A 79 15.30 -14.03 -41.17
CA ILE A 79 14.26 -13.08 -41.58
C ILE A 79 13.16 -12.99 -40.51
N ASP A 80 12.73 -14.13 -39.97
CA ASP A 80 11.73 -14.14 -38.89
C ASP A 80 12.24 -13.51 -37.60
N ARG A 81 13.54 -13.70 -37.30
CA ARG A 81 14.20 -13.01 -36.19
C ARG A 81 14.18 -11.50 -36.39
N GLN A 82 14.51 -11.01 -37.59
CA GLN A 82 14.51 -9.57 -37.90
C GLN A 82 13.10 -8.97 -37.73
N LEU A 83 12.08 -9.66 -38.22
CA LEU A 83 10.68 -9.22 -38.06
C LEU A 83 10.27 -9.18 -36.58
N TYR A 84 10.64 -10.19 -35.80
CA TYR A 84 10.40 -10.19 -34.36
C TYR A 84 11.12 -9.03 -33.64
N VAL A 85 12.39 -8.78 -33.95
CA VAL A 85 13.17 -7.69 -33.34
C VAL A 85 12.57 -6.33 -33.68
N LYS A 86 12.25 -6.08 -34.95
CA LYS A 86 11.57 -4.84 -35.38
C LYS A 86 10.26 -4.65 -34.63
N GLN A 87 9.48 -5.72 -34.46
CA GLN A 87 8.23 -5.67 -33.69
C GLN A 87 8.46 -5.41 -32.19
N CYS A 88 9.58 -5.87 -31.62
CA CYS A 88 9.95 -5.54 -30.25
C CYS A 88 10.21 -4.03 -30.09
N GLU A 89 10.93 -3.45 -31.04
CA GLU A 89 11.22 -2.00 -31.07
C GLU A 89 9.93 -1.19 -31.16
N THR A 90 9.03 -1.54 -32.09
CA THR A 90 7.70 -0.90 -32.22
C THR A 90 6.95 -0.92 -30.90
N VAL A 91 6.79 -2.09 -30.27
CA VAL A 91 6.05 -2.21 -29.00
C VAL A 91 6.71 -1.40 -27.88
N ASN A 92 8.05 -1.41 -27.81
CA ASN A 92 8.79 -0.66 -26.80
C ASN A 92 8.61 0.85 -27.00
N ALA A 93 8.65 1.33 -28.24
CA ALA A 93 8.41 2.72 -28.58
C ALA A 93 6.99 3.16 -28.21
N MET A 94 5.98 2.35 -28.52
CA MET A 94 4.58 2.64 -28.15
C MET A 94 4.38 2.68 -26.64
N ILE A 95 4.93 1.72 -25.90
CA ILE A 95 4.86 1.72 -24.42
C ILE A 95 5.55 2.95 -23.85
N LYS A 96 6.72 3.32 -24.38
CA LYS A 96 7.45 4.52 -23.96
C LYS A 96 6.58 5.76 -24.20
N ASN A 97 6.03 5.92 -25.40
CA ASN A 97 5.18 7.06 -25.74
C ASN A 97 3.94 7.13 -24.85
N ALA A 98 3.22 6.02 -24.68
CA ALA A 98 2.01 5.98 -23.86
C ALA A 98 2.30 6.34 -22.39
N LYS A 99 3.40 5.82 -21.83
CA LYS A 99 3.85 6.20 -20.48
C LYS A 99 4.21 7.68 -20.40
N THR A 100 5.02 8.18 -21.33
CA THR A 100 5.42 9.60 -21.36
C THR A 100 4.19 10.49 -21.44
N THR A 101 3.29 10.25 -22.39
CA THR A 101 2.05 11.02 -22.56
C THR A 101 1.20 11.03 -21.30
N TYR A 102 1.00 9.87 -20.66
CA TYR A 102 0.23 9.76 -19.43
C TYR A 102 0.88 10.49 -18.26
N TYR A 103 2.17 10.26 -18.00
CA TYR A 103 2.82 10.90 -16.86
C TYR A 103 2.99 12.41 -17.07
N SER A 104 3.28 12.85 -18.30
CA SER A 104 3.30 14.27 -18.65
C SER A 104 1.95 14.93 -18.44
N SER A 105 0.84 14.30 -18.86
CA SER A 105 -0.49 14.87 -18.64
C SER A 105 -0.83 14.97 -17.16
N VAL A 106 -0.52 13.94 -16.36
CA VAL A 106 -0.76 13.98 -14.91
C VAL A 106 0.07 15.07 -14.24
N ILE A 107 1.34 15.25 -14.63
CA ILE A 107 2.20 16.32 -14.11
C ILE A 107 1.61 17.70 -14.45
N SER A 108 1.25 17.92 -15.72
CA SER A 108 0.67 19.20 -16.18
C SER A 108 -0.65 19.52 -15.48
N SER A 109 -1.55 18.54 -15.33
CA SER A 109 -2.83 18.73 -14.65
C SER A 109 -2.70 18.94 -13.13
N ASN A 110 -1.57 18.55 -12.52
CA ASN A 110 -1.34 18.66 -11.08
C ASN A 110 -0.17 19.58 -10.74
N ALA A 111 0.18 20.52 -11.62
CA ALA A 111 1.35 21.39 -11.45
C ALA A 111 1.37 22.15 -10.11
N HIS A 112 0.21 22.56 -9.61
CA HIS A 112 0.08 23.28 -8.33
C HIS A 112 -0.14 22.37 -7.11
N ASN A 113 -0.24 21.05 -7.29
CA ASN A 113 -0.47 20.09 -6.21
C ASN A 113 0.80 19.27 -5.92
N GLN A 114 1.70 19.86 -5.13
CA GLN A 114 3.00 19.26 -4.79
C GLN A 114 2.87 17.87 -4.14
N LYS A 115 1.82 17.61 -3.35
CA LYS A 115 1.59 16.29 -2.72
C LYS A 115 1.41 15.18 -3.75
N VAL A 116 0.65 15.46 -4.81
CA VAL A 116 0.40 14.49 -5.90
C VAL A 116 1.67 14.25 -6.70
N LEU A 117 2.43 15.31 -7.01
CA LEU A 117 3.70 15.20 -7.74
C LEU A 117 4.74 14.38 -6.96
N ILE A 118 4.95 14.68 -5.66
CA ILE A 118 5.88 13.91 -4.82
C ILE A 118 5.44 12.45 -4.70
N SER A 119 4.14 12.20 -4.47
CA SER A 119 3.59 10.84 -4.42
C SER A 119 3.79 10.08 -5.73
N MET A 120 3.66 10.75 -6.87
CA MET A 120 3.93 10.17 -8.19
C MET A 120 5.41 9.83 -8.37
N VAL A 121 6.33 10.73 -8.00
CA VAL A 121 7.77 10.47 -8.03
C VAL A 121 8.13 9.28 -7.14
N ASP A 122 7.56 9.22 -5.94
CA ASP A 122 7.76 8.09 -5.02
C ASP A 122 7.29 6.76 -5.62
N LYS A 123 6.14 6.77 -6.31
CA LYS A 123 5.61 5.59 -7.02
C LYS A 123 6.49 5.18 -8.19
N LEU A 124 6.94 6.13 -9.02
CA LEU A 124 7.77 5.88 -10.19
C LEU A 124 9.16 5.34 -9.84
N LEU A 125 9.74 5.86 -8.76
CA LEU A 125 11.08 5.51 -8.29
C LEU A 125 11.07 4.43 -7.21
N HIS A 126 9.91 3.86 -6.88
CA HIS A 126 9.73 2.85 -5.83
C HIS A 126 10.35 3.26 -4.49
N ARG A 127 10.35 4.56 -4.16
CA ARG A 127 11.00 5.11 -2.95
C ARG A 127 10.28 4.74 -1.66
N LYS A 128 8.99 4.38 -1.76
CA LYS A 128 8.20 3.93 -0.62
C LYS A 128 8.10 2.41 -0.68
N PRO A 129 8.87 1.68 0.14
CA PRO A 129 8.66 0.25 0.26
C PRO A 129 7.23 -0.01 0.74
N GLU A 130 6.61 -1.05 0.20
CA GLU A 130 5.31 -1.49 0.66
C GLU A 130 5.41 -1.85 2.14
N LYS A 131 4.56 -1.26 2.97
CA LYS A 131 4.50 -1.57 4.39
C LYS A 131 3.96 -2.99 4.54
N ARG A 132 4.86 -3.95 4.65
CA ARG A 132 4.52 -5.35 4.90
C ARG A 132 4.75 -5.67 6.36
N TYR A 133 3.87 -6.50 6.90
CA TYR A 133 4.13 -7.10 8.19
C TYR A 133 5.36 -8.01 8.12
N PRO A 134 6.11 -8.16 9.21
CA PRO A 134 7.16 -9.17 9.31
C PRO A 134 6.60 -10.54 8.94
N THR A 135 7.37 -11.32 8.19
CA THR A 135 6.98 -12.69 7.87
C THR A 135 7.03 -13.53 9.16
N ALA A 136 5.95 -14.26 9.43
CA ALA A 136 5.85 -15.16 10.57
C ALA A 136 5.18 -16.46 10.11
N SER A 137 5.58 -17.57 10.73
CA SER A 137 5.04 -18.90 10.42
C SER A 137 3.66 -19.12 11.03
N SER A 138 3.31 -18.34 12.07
CA SER A 138 2.01 -18.38 12.73
C SER A 138 1.57 -17.00 13.24
N THR A 139 0.27 -16.85 13.49
CA THR A 139 -0.30 -15.64 14.11
C THR A 139 0.28 -15.39 15.50
N THR A 140 0.51 -16.46 16.29
CA THR A 140 1.09 -16.35 17.63
C THR A 140 2.52 -15.84 17.60
N GLU A 141 3.34 -16.33 16.67
CA GLU A 141 4.71 -15.85 16.47
C GLU A 141 4.72 -14.36 16.07
N LEU A 142 3.81 -13.94 15.18
CA LEU A 142 3.69 -12.54 14.79
C LEU A 142 3.32 -11.64 15.97
N VAL A 143 2.34 -12.05 16.79
CA VAL A 143 1.88 -11.29 17.97
C VAL A 143 3.00 -11.18 19.00
N ASN A 144 3.74 -12.25 19.26
CA ASN A 144 4.88 -12.21 20.18
C ASN A 144 5.99 -11.28 19.67
N LYS A 145 6.33 -11.35 18.38
CA LYS A 145 7.29 -10.41 17.76
C LYS A 145 6.85 -8.95 17.92
N PHE A 146 5.55 -8.67 17.82
CA PHE A 146 5.03 -7.33 18.09
C PHE A 146 5.22 -6.93 19.55
N ALA A 147 4.85 -7.81 20.50
CA ALA A 147 5.00 -7.54 21.93
C ALA A 147 6.48 -7.28 22.30
N ASP A 148 7.39 -8.11 21.81
CA ASP A 148 8.82 -7.97 22.02
C ASP A 148 9.35 -6.66 21.43
N PHE A 149 8.93 -6.30 20.21
CA PHE A 149 9.35 -5.06 19.57
C PHE A 149 8.99 -3.83 20.40
N PHE A 150 7.74 -3.73 20.88
CA PHE A 150 7.32 -2.58 21.68
C PHE A 150 7.96 -2.58 23.07
N SER A 151 8.07 -3.73 23.72
CA SER A 151 8.71 -3.85 25.04
C SER A 151 10.18 -3.43 24.97
N ASN A 152 10.91 -3.90 23.96
CA ASN A 152 12.31 -3.51 23.72
C ASN A 152 12.43 -2.03 23.39
N LYS A 153 11.53 -1.48 22.55
CA LYS A 153 11.56 -0.06 22.21
C LYS A 153 11.31 0.82 23.42
N ILE A 154 10.37 0.46 24.29
CA ILE A 154 10.14 1.15 25.56
C ILE A 154 11.42 1.06 26.41
N ALA A 155 11.99 -0.13 26.61
CA ALA A 155 13.20 -0.29 27.41
C ALA A 155 14.38 0.56 26.89
N ILE A 156 14.57 0.65 25.56
CA ILE A 156 15.60 1.49 24.94
C ILE A 156 15.35 2.96 25.24
N ILE A 157 14.14 3.47 25.04
CA ILE A 157 13.80 4.88 25.31
C ILE A 157 14.05 5.22 26.78
N TRP A 158 13.66 4.35 27.71
CA TRP A 158 13.89 4.58 29.14
C TRP A 158 15.38 4.59 29.48
N LYS A 159 16.18 3.74 28.84
CA LYS A 159 17.63 3.72 28.99
C LYS A 159 18.27 5.01 28.46
N GLU A 160 17.87 5.47 27.27
CA GLU A 160 18.35 6.72 26.68
C GLU A 160 18.02 7.91 27.59
N LEU A 161 16.80 7.99 28.11
CA LEU A 161 16.38 9.04 29.03
C LEU A 161 17.12 9.01 30.38
N ALA A 162 17.41 7.82 30.91
CA ALA A 162 18.18 7.68 32.16
C ALA A 162 19.66 8.06 31.97
N ILE A 163 20.23 7.82 30.78
CA ILE A 163 21.58 8.27 30.44
C ILE A 163 21.62 9.79 30.37
N ASP A 164 20.64 10.43 29.72
CA ASP A 164 20.56 11.89 29.66
C ASP A 164 20.34 12.54 31.04
N SER A 165 19.62 11.89 31.96
CA SER A 165 19.50 12.39 33.33
C SER A 165 20.82 12.27 34.12
N SER A 166 21.57 11.18 33.91
CA SER A 166 22.87 10.98 34.57
C SER A 166 23.97 11.93 34.08
N HIS A 167 23.83 12.45 32.85
CA HIS A 167 24.77 13.43 32.29
C HIS A 167 24.63 14.84 32.90
N CYS A 168 23.51 15.12 33.57
CA CYS A 168 23.32 16.34 34.36
C CYS A 168 23.97 16.26 35.75
N ASP A 169 24.08 15.06 36.34
CA ASP A 169 24.64 14.87 37.69
C ASP A 169 26.19 14.77 37.70
N GLN A 170 26.81 14.49 36.55
CA GLN A 170 28.28 14.38 36.43
C GLN A 170 29.00 15.68 36.01
N ARG A 171 28.29 16.81 35.87
CA ARG A 171 28.90 18.13 35.60
C ARG A 171 29.38 18.86 36.86
N ASN A 172 29.83 18.11 37.87
CA ASN A 172 30.49 18.63 39.06
C ASN A 172 31.94 18.15 39.10
N GLN A 173 32.74 18.53 38.09
CA GLN A 173 34.20 18.72 38.17
C GLN A 173 34.73 19.05 36.77
N GLU A 174 34.66 20.33 36.42
CA GLU A 174 35.64 21.09 35.64
C GLU A 174 35.06 22.49 35.43
N GLU A 175 35.52 23.41 36.26
CA GLU A 175 35.34 24.85 36.11
C GLU A 175 36.09 25.30 34.86
N GLU A 176 35.38 25.60 33.77
CA GLU A 176 35.60 26.80 32.96
C GLU A 176 34.59 26.90 31.79
N TYR A 177 33.84 28.01 31.76
CA TYR A 177 33.02 28.51 30.64
C TYR A 177 31.82 27.68 30.16
N ALA A 178 30.86 27.44 31.04
CA ALA A 178 29.46 27.50 30.63
C ALA A 178 28.77 28.58 31.48
N GLN A 179 28.46 29.72 30.88
CA GLN A 179 27.54 30.69 31.46
C GLN A 179 26.18 30.01 31.63
N CYS A 180 26.02 29.33 32.76
CA CYS A 180 24.73 28.90 33.27
C CYS A 180 24.01 30.17 33.68
N VAL A 181 23.26 30.75 32.74
CA VAL A 181 22.38 31.87 33.02
C VAL A 181 21.29 31.33 33.94
N LYS A 182 21.52 31.44 35.25
CA LYS A 182 20.45 31.23 36.22
C LYS A 182 19.35 32.23 35.88
N PHE A 183 18.15 31.74 35.64
CA PHE A 183 16.98 32.58 35.45
C PHE A 183 16.57 33.12 36.83
N ILE A 184 17.15 34.26 37.21
CA ILE A 184 17.05 34.77 38.59
C ILE A 184 15.81 35.66 38.76
N ASN A 185 15.35 36.30 37.68
CA ASN A 185 14.25 37.25 37.72
C ASN A 185 13.34 37.09 36.50
N PHE A 186 12.03 37.19 36.72
CA PHE A 186 11.05 37.41 35.68
C PHE A 186 10.97 38.90 35.38
N GLN A 187 10.93 39.27 34.11
CA GLN A 187 10.53 40.61 33.69
C GLN A 187 9.02 40.65 33.53
N GLU A 188 8.40 41.74 33.96
CA GLU A 188 6.98 41.98 33.68
C GLU A 188 6.76 42.08 32.17
N VAL A 189 5.77 41.34 31.68
CA VAL A 189 5.42 41.29 30.26
C VAL A 189 4.61 42.53 29.92
N THR A 190 4.99 43.22 28.85
CA THR A 190 4.25 44.40 28.39
C THR A 190 2.96 44.00 27.67
N GLU A 191 1.94 44.87 27.72
CA GLU A 191 0.66 44.63 27.04
C GLU A 191 0.84 44.31 25.55
N HIS A 192 1.74 45.05 24.87
CA HIS A 192 2.08 44.84 23.47
C HIS A 192 2.70 43.45 23.19
N GLU A 193 3.47 42.90 24.12
CA GLU A 193 4.02 41.53 23.98
C GLU A 193 2.91 40.48 24.12
N ILE A 194 1.97 40.68 25.04
CA ILE A 194 0.79 39.82 25.21
C ILE A 194 -0.08 39.87 23.94
N GLU A 195 -0.31 41.05 23.37
CA GLU A 195 -1.05 41.22 22.11
C GLU A 195 -0.39 40.46 20.95
N ASN A 196 0.93 40.58 20.81
CA ASN A 196 1.69 39.87 19.78
C ASN A 196 1.62 38.34 19.93
N VAL A 197 1.58 37.84 21.16
CA VAL A 197 1.42 36.40 21.44
C VAL A 197 0.01 35.94 21.05
N ILE A 198 -1.02 36.66 21.49
CA ILE A 198 -2.43 36.34 21.19
C ILE A 198 -2.71 36.36 19.68
N ASP A 199 -2.12 37.29 18.94
CA ASP A 199 -2.29 37.37 17.49
C ASP A 199 -1.69 36.15 16.75
N LYS A 200 -0.59 35.60 17.30
CA LYS A 200 0.09 34.40 16.78
C LYS A 200 -0.54 33.08 17.23
N VAL A 201 -1.44 33.08 18.22
CA VAL A 201 -2.15 31.87 18.65
C VAL A 201 -3.04 31.34 17.50
N GLY A 202 -2.80 30.09 17.13
CA GLY A 202 -3.53 29.38 16.08
C GLY A 202 -4.95 29.00 16.49
N LYS A 203 -5.71 28.38 15.58
CA LYS A 203 -7.11 27.96 15.84
C LYS A 203 -7.22 26.53 16.41
N LYS A 204 -6.16 26.00 17.00
CA LYS A 204 -6.10 24.59 17.43
C LYS A 204 -6.59 24.50 18.87
N SER A 205 -7.65 23.75 19.11
CA SER A 205 -8.16 23.54 20.48
C SER A 205 -8.05 22.08 20.86
N CYS A 206 -7.75 21.83 22.12
CA CYS A 206 -7.70 20.49 22.72
C CYS A 206 -8.92 20.29 23.64
N GLU A 207 -9.45 19.07 23.71
CA GLU A 207 -10.61 18.74 24.55
C GLU A 207 -10.36 18.90 26.06
N LEU A 208 -9.09 19.05 26.47
CA LEU A 208 -8.70 19.34 27.86
C LEU A 208 -8.61 20.85 28.16
N GLU A 209 -8.75 21.73 27.17
CA GLU A 209 -8.74 23.19 27.39
C GLU A 209 -10.10 23.65 27.94
N GLN A 210 -10.12 24.09 29.20
CA GLN A 210 -11.32 24.63 29.85
C GLN A 210 -11.83 25.95 29.23
N PHE A 211 -11.00 26.63 28.42
CA PHE A 211 -11.35 27.87 27.73
C PHE A 211 -10.97 27.81 26.24
N PRO A 212 -11.93 27.95 25.30
CA PRO A 212 -11.63 27.88 23.87
C PRO A 212 -10.71 29.03 23.44
N GLN A 213 -9.62 28.75 22.74
CA GLN A 213 -8.68 29.79 22.24
C GLN A 213 -9.34 30.91 21.41
N LYS A 214 -10.55 30.69 20.89
CA LYS A 214 -11.37 31.69 20.19
C LYS A 214 -11.85 32.84 21.11
N SER A 215 -11.97 32.64 22.41
CA SER A 215 -12.44 33.67 23.36
C SER A 215 -11.42 34.78 23.57
N PHE A 216 -10.11 34.49 23.49
CA PHE A 216 -9.04 35.48 23.65
C PHE A 216 -9.10 36.60 22.59
N LYS A 217 -9.61 36.30 21.38
CA LYS A 217 -9.78 37.32 20.31
C LYS A 217 -11.09 38.10 20.42
N VAL A 218 -12.05 37.65 21.23
CA VAL A 218 -13.35 38.33 21.43
C VAL A 218 -13.24 39.47 22.43
N VAL A 219 -12.39 39.34 23.46
CA VAL A 219 -12.18 40.39 24.48
C VAL A 219 -11.63 41.69 23.89
N ARG A 220 -10.83 41.60 22.81
CA ARG A 220 -10.30 42.75 22.05
C ARG A 220 -11.39 43.63 21.40
N ARG A 221 -12.61 43.13 21.23
CA ARG A 221 -13.73 43.88 20.63
C ARG A 221 -14.55 44.69 21.63
N LEU A 222 -14.36 44.47 22.93
CA LEU A 222 -15.12 45.13 24.00
C LEU A 222 -14.28 46.14 24.80
N SER A 223 -12.98 46.25 24.53
CA SER A 223 -12.05 47.20 25.18
C SER A 223 -11.90 48.53 24.41
N TYR A 224 -12.61 48.68 23.28
CA TYR A 224 -12.67 49.91 22.47
C TYR A 224 -14.10 50.45 22.31
N LEU A 225 -14.96 50.17 23.30
CA LEU A 225 -16.23 50.86 23.56
C LEU A 225 -16.20 51.38 24.99
#